data_AF-A0A9D2ER28-F1
#
_entry.id   AF-A0A9D2ER28-F1
#
_cell.length_a   1.000
_cell.length_b   1.000
_cell.length_c   1.000
_cell.angle_alpha   90.00
_cell.angle_beta   90.00
_cell.angle_gamma   90.00
#
_symmetry.space_group_name_H-M   'P 1'
#
loop_
_entity.id
_entity.type
_entity.pdbx_description
1 polymer ?
#
loop_
_entity_poly.entity_id
_entity_poly.type
_entity_poly.pdbx_seq_one_letter_code
_entity_poly.pdbx_strand_id
1 'polypeptide(L)' 'MSDVDLKAFPENSSEALALLYVQNQDLKGKTPEEICGMYWNAYYRIRHCNAEMRSTAHSQTDK' A
#
# COMPACT_ATOMS: atom_id res chain seq x y z
N MET A 1 6.47 29.18 8.84
CA MET A 1 5.83 28.50 7.70
C MET A 1 5.08 27.32 8.29
N SER A 2 3.76 27.28 8.14
CA SER A 2 2.97 26.13 8.59
C SER A 2 3.19 24.98 7.61
N ASP A 3 3.74 23.86 8.10
CA ASP A 3 3.69 22.59 7.38
C ASP A 3 2.22 22.25 7.14
N VAL A 4 1.79 22.30 5.88
CA VAL A 4 0.44 21.90 5.49
C VAL A 4 0.47 20.40 5.31
N ASP A 5 0.09 19.68 6.36
CA ASP A 5 -0.13 18.23 6.31
C ASP A 5 -1.40 17.95 5.49
N LEU A 6 -1.22 17.72 4.19
CA LEU A 6 -2.31 17.33 3.30
C LEU A 6 -2.64 15.86 3.57
N LYS A 7 -3.63 15.64 4.45
CA LYS A 7 -4.23 14.33 4.68
C LYS A 7 -5.01 13.88 3.45
N ALA A 8 -4.29 13.40 2.45
CA ALA A 8 -4.85 12.82 1.24
C ALA A 8 -5.06 11.32 1.45
N PHE A 9 -6.14 10.79 0.87
CA PHE A 9 -6.31 9.36 0.72
C PHE A 9 -6.31 9.03 -0.78
N PRO A 10 -5.43 8.13 -1.25
CA PRO A 10 -4.33 7.47 -0.52
C PRO A 10 -3.18 8.42 -0.14
N GLU A 11 -2.50 8.17 1.00
CA GLU A 11 -1.42 9.05 1.52
C GLU A 11 -0.07 8.82 0.82
N ASN A 12 0.18 7.59 0.37
CA ASN A 12 1.44 7.18 -0.23
C ASN A 12 1.23 6.14 -1.34
N SER A 13 2.31 5.82 -2.06
CA SER A 13 2.25 4.86 -3.18
C SER A 13 1.82 3.45 -2.75
N SER A 14 2.11 3.02 -1.52
CA SER A 14 1.71 1.70 -1.04
C SER A 14 0.21 1.63 -0.77
N GLU A 15 -0.36 2.70 -0.21
CA GLU A 15 -1.81 2.84 -0.04
C GLU A 15 -2.55 2.94 -1.38
N ALA A 16 -1.99 3.70 -2.34
CA ALA A 16 -2.57 3.81 -3.67
C ALA A 16 -2.62 2.44 -4.38
N LEU A 17 -1.54 1.66 -4.29
CA LEU A 17 -1.48 0.31 -4.84
C LEU A 17 -2.42 -0.66 -4.10
N ALA A 18 -2.54 -0.55 -2.77
CA ALA A 18 -3.47 -1.36 -2.00
C ALA A 18 -4.93 -1.07 -2.36
N LEU A 19 -5.29 0.21 -2.48
CA LEU A 19 -6.61 0.63 -2.91
C LEU A 19 -6.92 0.11 -4.33
N LEU A 20 -5.99 0.29 -5.27
CA LEU A 20 -6.13 -0.22 -6.63
C LEU A 20 -6.32 -1.74 -6.65
N TYR A 21 -5.52 -2.49 -5.86
CA TYR A 21 -5.65 -3.94 -5.77
C TYR A 21 -7.05 -4.35 -5.28
N VAL A 22 -7.52 -3.76 -4.16
CA VAL A 22 -8.83 -4.08 -3.58
C VAL A 22 -9.98 -3.73 -4.53
N GLN A 23 -9.91 -2.58 -5.19
CA GLN A 23 -10.93 -2.16 -6.17
C GLN A 23 -11.07 -3.13 -7.34
N ASN A 24 -10.01 -3.86 -7.68
CA ASN A 24 -10.01 -4.86 -8.76
C ASN A 24 -10.35 -6.28 -8.26
N GLN A 25 -10.71 -6.47 -6.99
CA GLN A 25 -11.20 -7.77 -6.49
C GLN A 25 -12.72 -7.88 -6.60
N ASP A 26 -13.24 -9.11 -6.47
CA ASP A 26 -14.67 -9.30 -6.26
C ASP A 26 -15.06 -8.85 -4.84
N LEU A 27 -15.83 -7.77 -4.77
CA LEU A 27 -16.33 -7.18 -3.53
C LEU A 27 -17.78 -7.55 -3.23
N LYS A 28 -18.45 -8.32 -4.11
CA LYS A 28 -19.88 -8.59 -3.95
C LYS A 28 -20.14 -9.38 -2.67
N GLY A 29 -21.06 -8.86 -1.85
CA GLY A 29 -21.47 -9.50 -0.60
C GLY A 29 -20.45 -9.38 0.54
N LYS A 30 -19.35 -8.65 0.35
CA LYS A 30 -18.38 -8.40 1.43
C LYS A 30 -18.88 -7.32 2.38
N THR A 31 -18.60 -7.49 3.67
CA THR A 31 -18.90 -6.46 4.67
C THR A 31 -17.84 -5.35 4.64
N PRO A 32 -18.15 -4.16 5.20
CA PRO A 32 -17.16 -3.10 5.35
C PRO A 32 -15.89 -3.54 6.12
N GLU A 33 -16.03 -4.39 7.14
CA GLU A 33 -14.91 -4.93 7.92
C GLU A 33 -14.02 -5.84 7.06
N GLU A 34 -14.62 -6.66 6.19
CA GLU A 34 -13.88 -7.50 5.26
C GLU A 34 -13.12 -6.68 4.22
N ILE A 35 -13.75 -5.63 3.67
CA ILE A 35 -13.09 -4.69 2.75
C ILE A 35 -11.93 -3.97 3.45
N CYS A 36 -12.14 -3.53 4.69
CA CYS A 36 -11.11 -2.92 5.53
C CYS A 36 -9.93 -3.89 5.75
N GLY A 37 -10.22 -5.15 6.09
CA GLY A 37 -9.22 -6.20 6.25
C GLY A 37 -8.45 -6.47 4.95
N MET A 38 -9.13 -6.52 3.80
CA MET A 38 -8.50 -6.68 2.49
C MET A 38 -7.54 -5.52 2.16
N TYR A 39 -7.95 -4.28 2.43
CA TYR A 39 -7.13 -3.11 2.23
C TYR A 39 -5.85 -3.15 3.06
N TRP A 40 -5.97 -3.34 4.38
CA TRP A 40 -4.81 -3.36 5.25
C TRP A 40 -3.89 -4.55 4.97
N ASN A 41 -4.45 -5.72 4.64
CA ASN A 41 -3.65 -6.87 4.23
C ASN A 41 -2.83 -6.57 2.98
N ALA A 42 -3.45 -6.00 1.94
CA ALA A 42 -2.76 -5.63 0.71
C ALA A 42 -1.68 -4.56 0.98
N TYR A 43 -2.01 -3.52 1.76
CA TYR A 43 -1.08 -2.47 2.15
C TYR A 43 0.18 -3.02 2.82
N TYR A 44 0.03 -3.85 3.87
CA TYR A 44 1.19 -4.36 4.60
C TYR A 44 2.06 -5.27 3.74
N ARG A 45 1.45 -6.08 2.87
CA ARG A 45 2.18 -6.94 1.92
C ARG A 45 2.96 -6.13 0.89
N ILE A 46 2.35 -5.08 0.32
CA ILE A 46 3.02 -4.16 -0.62
C ILE A 46 4.15 -3.42 0.09
N ARG A 47 3.90 -2.90 1.30
CA ARG A 47 4.92 -2.19 2.08
C ARG A 47 6.12 -3.08 2.40
N HIS A 48 5.90 -4.35 2.76
CA HIS A 48 6.97 -5.32 2.98
C HIS A 48 7.76 -5.57 1.70
N CYS A 49 7.07 -5.84 0.59
CA CYS A 49 7.69 -6.05 -0.71
C CYS A 49 8.55 -4.85 -1.14
N ASN A 50 8.06 -3.62 -0.95
CA ASN A 50 8.80 -2.40 -1.24
C ASN A 50 10.08 -2.27 -0.40
N ALA A 51 10.04 -2.66 0.88
CA ALA A 51 11.20 -2.66 1.75
C ALA A 51 12.26 -3.69 1.29
N GLU A 52 11.82 -4.89 0.92
CA GLU A 52 12.69 -5.95 0.38
C GLU A 52 13.33 -5.52 -0.94
N MET A 53 12.55 -4.99 -1.89
CA MET A 53 13.06 -4.52 -3.17
C MET A 53 14.08 -3.38 -3.03
N ARG A 54 13.89 -2.48 -2.05
CA ARG A 54 14.87 -1.43 -1.76
C ARG A 54 16.16 -1.99 -1.17
N SER A 55 16.06 -2.99 -0.30
CA SER A 55 17.23 -3.67 0.26
C SER A 55 18.04 -4.41 -0.80
N THR A 56 17.37 -5.11 -1.73
CA THR A 56 18.06 -5.87 -2.79
C THR A 56 18.64 -4.96 -3.87
N ALA A 57 17.97 -3.86 -4.21
CA ALA A 57 18.49 -2.86 -5.15
C ALA A 57 19.77 -2.18 -4.62
N HIS A 58 19.86 -1.93 -3.30
CA HIS A 58 21.08 -1.40 -2.69
C HIS A 58 22.26 -2.37 -2.83
N SER A 59 22.04 -3.67 -2.62
CA SER A 59 23.09 -4.69 -2.71
C SER A 59 23.61 -4.99 -4.13
N GLN A 60 22.92 -4.51 -5.18
CA GLN A 60 23.33 -4.71 -6.58
C GLN A 60 24.20 -3.58 -7.13
N THR A 61 24.32 -2.46 -6.41
CA THR A 61 25.09 -1.28 -6.87
C THR A 61 26.55 -1.30 -6.39
N ASP A 62 26.91 -2.26 -5.53
CA ASP A 62 28.27 -2.44 -4.96
C ASP A 62 29.11 -3.55 -5.65
N LYS A 63 28.82 -3.89 -6.91
CA LYS A 63 29.61 -4.86 -7.71
C LYS A 63 30.15 -4.28 -9.00
#